data_AF-A0A6V7K3Y4-F1
#
_entry.id   AF-A0A6V7K3Y4-F1
#
_cell.length_a   1.000
_cell.length_b   1.000
_cell.length_c   1.000
_cell.angle_alpha   90.00
_cell.angle_beta   90.00
_cell.angle_gamma   90.00
#
_symmetry.space_group_name_H-M   'P 1'
#
loop_
_entity.id
_entity.type
_entity.pdbx_description
1 polymer ?
#
loop_
_entity_poly.entity_id
_entity_poly.type
_entity_poly.pdbx_seq_one_letter_code
_entity_poly.pdbx_strand_id
1 'polypeptide(L)' 'YKMVRGIKWVDEVVEGAPYVTTLETLDKYNCDFCVHGDDITMTADGVDTYHLVKKAGRY' A
#
# COMPACT_ATOMS: atom_id res chain seq x y z
N TYR A 1 -15.67 -4.31 -0.17
CA TYR A 1 -15.13 -4.82 1.10
C TYR A 1 -15.40 -6.31 1.37
N LYS A 2 -16.66 -6.82 1.28
CA LYS A 2 -17.00 -8.23 1.61
C LYS A 2 -16.21 -9.30 0.85
N MET A 3 -15.94 -9.10 -0.45
CA MET A 3 -15.21 -10.08 -1.26
C MET A 3 -13.78 -10.30 -0.73
N VAL A 4 -13.04 -9.21 -0.47
CA VAL A 4 -11.66 -9.26 0.03
C VAL A 4 -11.58 -9.96 1.39
N ARG A 5 -12.57 -9.75 2.28
CA ARG A 5 -12.69 -10.45 3.58
C ARG A 5 -12.89 -11.96 3.47
N GLY A 6 -13.40 -12.45 2.34
CA GLY A 6 -13.61 -13.89 2.12
C GLY A 6 -12.37 -14.63 1.64
N ILE A 7 -11.27 -13.92 1.37
CA ILE A 7 -10.02 -14.52 0.88
C ILE A 7 -9.25 -15.08 2.07
N LYS A 8 -8.92 -16.37 2.01
CA LYS A 8 -8.27 -17.13 3.10
C LYS A 8 -6.93 -16.58 3.61
N TRP A 9 -6.27 -15.71 2.85
CA TRP A 9 -4.98 -15.10 3.18
C TRP A 9 -5.10 -13.70 3.79
N VAL A 10 -6.33 -13.15 3.86
CA VAL A 10 -6.59 -11.82 4.38
C VAL A 10 -7.08 -11.94 5.82
N ASP A 11 -6.32 -11.40 6.77
CA ASP A 11 -6.72 -11.36 8.18
C ASP A 11 -7.75 -10.24 8.45
N GLU A 12 -7.50 -9.04 7.91
CA GLU A 12 -8.36 -7.88 8.10
C GLU A 12 -8.50 -7.01 6.83
N VAL A 13 -9.59 -6.24 6.75
CA VAL A 13 -9.84 -5.30 5.64
C VAL A 13 -10.15 -3.92 6.18
N VAL A 14 -9.25 -2.98 5.93
CA VAL A 14 -9.40 -1.56 6.18
C VAL A 14 -10.26 -0.93 5.08
N GLU A 15 -11.40 -0.33 5.44
CA GLU A 15 -12.26 0.41 4.52
C GLU A 15 -11.81 1.87 4.39
N GLY A 16 -12.03 2.48 3.22
CA GLY A 16 -11.63 3.87 2.99
C GLY A 16 -10.11 4.13 3.04
N ALA A 17 -9.30 3.12 2.71
CA ALA A 17 -7.85 3.30 2.59
C ALA A 17 -7.52 4.36 1.51
N PRO A 18 -6.49 5.19 1.72
CA PRO A 18 -6.04 6.17 0.73
C PRO A 18 -5.65 5.52 -0.60
N TYR A 19 -5.75 6.27 -1.70
CA TYR A 19 -5.41 5.77 -3.03
C TYR A 19 -3.91 5.43 -3.18
N VAL A 20 -3.03 6.22 -2.57
CA VAL A 20 -1.58 6.00 -2.57
C VAL A 20 -1.14 5.51 -1.19
N THR A 21 -0.34 4.45 -1.15
CA THR A 21 0.26 3.96 0.10
C THR A 21 1.27 4.96 0.63
N THR A 22 1.13 5.32 1.91
CA THR A 22 2.03 6.23 2.62
C THR A 22 2.65 5.56 3.83
N LEU A 23 3.81 6.05 4.29
CA LEU A 23 4.42 5.60 5.56
C LEU A 23 3.46 5.78 6.74
N GLU A 24 2.72 6.88 6.77
CA GLU A 24 1.69 7.16 7.78
C GLU A 24 0.60 6.07 7.83
N THR A 25 0.21 5.53 6.67
CA THR A 25 -0.78 4.45 6.62
C THR A 25 -0.19 3.17 7.18
N LEU A 26 1.05 2.82 6.84
CA LEU A 26 1.73 1.66 7.39
C LEU A 26 1.91 1.77 8.91
N ASP A 27 2.32 2.94 9.40
CA ASP A 27 2.52 3.20 10.82
C ASP A 27 1.19 3.15 11.60
N LYS A 28 0.12 3.71 11.02
CA LYS A 28 -1.23 3.70 11.63
C LYS A 28 -1.74 2.28 11.91
N TYR A 29 -1.45 1.32 11.03
CA TYR A 29 -1.88 -0.07 11.16
C TYR A 29 -0.76 -1.00 11.62
N ASN A 30 0.38 -0.44 12.06
CA ASN A 30 1.54 -1.19 12.53
C ASN A 30 2.00 -2.28 11.54
N CYS A 31 2.04 -1.93 10.25
CA CYS A 31 2.51 -2.79 9.18
C CYS A 31 4.00 -2.53 8.89
N ASP A 32 4.79 -3.59 8.76
CA ASP A 32 6.22 -3.49 8.47
C ASP A 32 6.48 -2.93 7.05
N PHE A 33 5.76 -3.44 6.05
CA PHE A 33 5.89 -3.05 4.64
C PHE A 33 4.58 -3.25 3.88
N CYS A 34 4.43 -2.63 2.70
CA CYS A 34 3.35 -2.94 1.76
C CYS A 34 3.82 -3.93 0.69
N VAL A 35 2.88 -4.53 -0.06
CA VAL A 35 3.20 -5.35 -1.23
C VAL A 35 2.30 -4.93 -2.38
N HIS A 36 2.89 -4.73 -3.55
CA HIS A 36 2.21 -4.37 -4.79
C HIS A 36 2.84 -5.13 -5.97
N GLY A 37 2.17 -5.11 -7.13
CA GLY A 37 2.73 -5.65 -8.38
C GLY A 37 3.93 -4.85 -8.90
N ASP A 38 4.46 -5.27 -10.05
CA ASP A 38 5.63 -4.68 -10.73
C ASP A 38 5.26 -3.67 -11.83
N ASP A 39 4.02 -3.18 -11.82
CA ASP A 39 3.53 -2.15 -12.75
C ASP A 39 4.36 -0.86 -12.67
N ILE A 40 4.50 -0.20 -13.84
CA ILE A 40 5.08 1.15 -13.93
C ILE A 40 4.12 2.13 -13.26
N THR A 41 4.49 2.61 -12.08
CA THR A 41 3.64 3.45 -11.20
C THR A 41 4.26 4.83 -11.04
N MET A 42 3.90 5.74 -11.94
CA MET A 42 4.50 7.07 -12.04
C MET A 42 3.45 8.19 -11.91
N THR A 43 3.81 9.29 -11.27
CA THR A 43 3.06 10.56 -11.35
C THR A 43 3.22 11.18 -12.74
N ALA A 44 2.41 12.20 -13.03
CA ALA A 44 2.52 12.97 -14.29
C ALA A 44 3.92 13.60 -14.49
N ASP A 45 4.63 13.89 -13.39
CA ASP A 45 5.98 14.45 -13.39
C ASP A 45 7.08 13.38 -13.50
N GLY A 46 6.71 12.10 -13.68
CA GLY A 46 7.67 11.00 -13.78
C GLY A 46 8.33 10.65 -12.44
N VAL A 47 7.63 10.83 -11.32
CA VAL A 47 8.08 10.37 -9.99
C VAL A 47 7.34 9.11 -9.59
N ASP A 48 8.04 8.11 -9.05
CA ASP A 48 7.42 6.86 -8.61
C ASP A 48 6.37 7.13 -7.52
N THR A 49 5.15 6.62 -7.70
CA THR A 49 4.03 6.87 -6.78
C THR A 49 4.33 6.38 -5.36
N TYR A 50 5.21 5.39 -5.20
CA TYR A 50 5.63 4.79 -3.94
C TYR A 50 7.05 5.16 -3.53
N HIS A 51 7.66 6.20 -4.13
CA HIS A 51 9.06 6.58 -3.90
C HIS A 51 9.43 6.72 -2.41
N LEU A 52 8.55 7.28 -1.58
CA LEU A 52 8.80 7.44 -0.13
C LEU A 52 8.84 6.09 0.60
N VAL A 53 7.91 5.19 0.27
CA VAL A 53 7.79 3.88 0.89
C VAL A 53 8.95 2.97 0.46
N LYS A 54 9.32 3.02 -0.83
CA LYS A 54 10.49 2.32 -1.38
C LYS A 54 11.79 2.83 -0.76
N LYS A 55 11.97 4.16 -0.64
CA LYS A 55 13.16 4.77 -0.03
C LYS A 55 13.32 4.39 1.45
N ALA A 56 12.23 4.14 2.16
CA ALA A 56 12.24 3.68 3.54
C ALA A 56 12.50 2.16 3.68
N GLY A 57 12.59 1.41 2.59
CA GLY A 57 12.76 -0.05 2.61
C GLY A 57 11.50 -0.80 3.08
N ARG A 58 10.31 -0.22 2.87
CA ARG A 58 9.02 -0.73 3.38
C ARG A 58 8.01 -1.01 2.25
N TYR A 59 8.51 -1.39 1.08
CA TYR A 59 7.74 -1.78 -0.12
C TYR A 59 8.03 -3.24 -0.47
#